data_AF-A0A643BLR4-F1
#
_entry.id   AF-A0A643BLR4-F1
#
_cell.length_a   1.000
_cell.length_b   1.000
_cell.length_c   1.000
_cell.angle_alpha   90.00
_cell.angle_beta   90.00
_cell.angle_gamma   90.00
#
_symmetry.space_group_name_H-M   'P 1'
#
loop_
_entity.id
_entity.type
_entity.pdbx_description
1 polymer ?
#
loop_
_entity_poly.entity_id
_entity_poly.type
_entity_poly.pdbx_seq_one_letter_code
_entity_poly.pdbx_strand_id
1 'polypeptide(L)'
;MSASQLEALCPQVINAALALAAKPQSKLAQENMDPFKERWEKQVRVLTDAVNDITSTDDFLAVSENHILEDVNKCVIALQEKDVDGLDRTAGAIRGRAARVIHVVTSEMDNYEPGVYTEKPMDENEFVDASRLVYDGIRDIRKAVLMIRTPEELDGSGFETEDFDVRSRTSVQTEDDQLIAGQSARAVMALLPQ
;
A
#
# COMPACT_ATOMS: atom_id res chain seq x y z
N MET A 1 29.31 -12.18 -5.43
CA MET A 1 29.32 -13.10 -4.27
C MET A 1 27.91 -13.49 -3.80
N SER A 2 26.94 -12.56 -3.68
CA SER A 2 25.58 -12.92 -3.26
C SER A 2 24.88 -13.90 -4.23
N ALA A 3 25.01 -13.70 -5.54
CA ALA A 3 24.42 -14.59 -6.55
C ALA A 3 24.91 -16.05 -6.45
N SER A 4 26.23 -16.25 -6.32
CA SER A 4 26.82 -17.60 -6.15
C SER A 4 26.41 -18.27 -4.83
N GLN A 5 26.18 -17.50 -3.77
CA GLN A 5 25.65 -18.03 -2.51
C GLN A 5 24.20 -18.51 -2.66
N LEU A 6 23.38 -17.76 -3.39
CA LEU A 6 21.99 -18.14 -3.66
C LEU A 6 21.91 -19.38 -4.56
N GLU A 7 22.75 -19.45 -5.59
CA GLU A 7 22.88 -20.61 -6.47
C GLU A 7 23.24 -21.88 -5.69
N ALA A 8 24.22 -21.80 -4.77
CA ALA A 8 24.61 -22.93 -3.92
C ALA A 8 23.54 -23.31 -2.87
N LEU A 9 22.71 -22.36 -2.43
CA LEU A 9 21.65 -22.58 -1.45
C LEU A 9 20.41 -23.24 -2.07
N CYS A 10 20.10 -22.92 -3.32
CA CYS A 10 18.92 -23.42 -4.04
C CYS A 10 18.71 -24.95 -3.95
N PRO A 11 19.69 -25.81 -4.30
CA PRO A 11 19.49 -27.26 -4.20
C PRO A 11 19.30 -27.74 -2.76
N GLN A 12 19.85 -27.05 -1.76
CA GLN A 12 19.68 -27.42 -0.35
C GLN A 12 18.25 -27.17 0.13
N VAL A 13 17.66 -26.04 -0.26
CA VAL A 13 16.26 -25.71 0.03
C VAL A 13 15.32 -26.71 -0.66
N ILE A 14 15.60 -27.05 -1.92
CA ILE A 14 14.82 -28.08 -2.66
C ILE A 14 14.88 -29.42 -1.93
N ASN A 15 16.08 -29.86 -1.51
CA ASN A 15 16.24 -31.13 -0.81
C ASN A 15 15.55 -31.15 0.55
N ALA A 16 15.60 -30.05 1.30
CA ALA A 16 14.87 -29.92 2.56
C ALA A 16 13.35 -30.02 2.35
N ALA A 17 12.83 -29.35 1.31
CA ALA A 17 11.42 -29.42 0.95
C ALA A 17 11.00 -30.83 0.50
N LEU A 18 11.81 -31.51 -0.31
CA LEU A 18 11.57 -32.90 -0.73
C LEU A 18 11.56 -33.86 0.47
N ALA A 19 12.49 -33.70 1.42
CA ALA A 19 12.53 -34.50 2.63
C ALA A 19 11.28 -34.29 3.51
N LEU A 20 10.83 -33.03 3.64
CA LEU A 20 9.59 -32.70 4.36
C LEU A 20 8.36 -33.25 3.64
N ALA A 21 8.27 -33.12 2.31
CA ALA A 21 7.17 -33.66 1.52
C ALA A 21 7.05 -35.19 1.65
N ALA A 22 8.18 -35.89 1.71
CA ALA A 22 8.21 -37.34 1.92
C ALA A 22 7.78 -37.76 3.34
N LYS A 23 7.99 -36.90 4.34
CA LYS A 23 7.69 -37.18 5.77
C LYS A 23 7.11 -35.94 6.47
N PRO A 24 5.88 -35.53 6.15
CA PRO A 24 5.32 -34.25 6.61
C PRO A 24 5.09 -34.16 8.12
N GLN A 25 4.91 -35.31 8.79
CA GLN A 25 4.71 -35.39 10.25
C GLN A 25 6.03 -35.48 11.03
N SER A 26 7.17 -35.54 10.35
CA SER A 26 8.47 -35.64 11.00
C SER A 26 8.90 -34.27 11.54
N LYS A 27 8.96 -34.14 12.86
CA LYS A 27 9.49 -32.91 13.51
C LYS A 27 10.87 -32.54 13.00
N LEU A 28 11.77 -33.51 12.85
CA LEU A 28 13.11 -33.26 12.31
C LEU A 28 13.08 -32.69 10.89
N ALA A 29 12.13 -33.10 10.05
CA ALA A 29 12.01 -32.58 8.68
C ALA A 29 11.42 -31.16 8.67
N GLN A 30 10.48 -30.87 9.57
CA GLN A 30 9.93 -29.53 9.77
C GLN A 30 11.02 -28.58 10.30
N GLU A 31 11.69 -28.96 11.39
CA GLU A 31 12.79 -28.22 12.02
C GLU A 31 13.98 -28.03 11.08
N ASN A 32 14.18 -28.93 10.11
CA ASN A 32 15.20 -28.76 9.08
C ASN A 32 14.76 -27.78 7.97
N MET A 33 13.47 -27.70 7.64
CA MET A 33 12.99 -26.84 6.55
C MET A 33 12.98 -25.35 6.93
N ASP A 34 12.58 -25.02 8.15
CA ASP A 34 12.43 -23.62 8.59
C ASP A 34 13.74 -22.82 8.48
N PRO A 35 14.91 -23.32 8.93
CA PRO A 35 16.19 -22.61 8.76
C PRO A 35 16.57 -22.40 7.29
N PHE A 36 16.23 -23.34 6.40
CA PHE A 36 16.48 -23.18 4.96
C PHE A 36 15.57 -22.12 4.34
N LYS A 37 14.31 -22.06 4.76
CA LYS A 37 13.37 -20.99 4.35
C LYS A 37 13.89 -19.61 4.78
N GLU A 38 14.21 -19.43 6.05
CA GLU A 38 14.73 -18.15 6.56
C GLU A 38 16.03 -17.74 5.87
N ARG A 39 16.95 -18.70 5.68
CA ARG A 39 18.21 -18.45 4.99
C ARG A 39 18.00 -18.07 3.53
N TRP A 40 17.04 -18.69 2.85
CA TRP A 40 16.69 -18.37 1.46
C TRP A 40 16.14 -16.94 1.37
N GLU A 41 15.14 -16.61 2.19
CA GLU A 41 14.54 -15.27 2.23
C GLU A 41 15.59 -14.19 2.51
N LYS A 42 16.50 -14.43 3.46
CA LYS A 42 17.62 -13.53 3.76
C LYS A 42 18.56 -13.37 2.58
N GLN A 43 18.95 -14.47 1.92
CA GLN A 43 19.91 -14.40 0.81
C GLN A 43 19.32 -13.70 -0.42
N VAL A 44 18.03 -13.94 -0.71
CA VAL A 44 17.30 -13.22 -1.77
C VAL A 44 17.27 -11.73 -1.47
N ARG A 45 17.00 -11.33 -0.21
CA ARG A 45 17.04 -9.92 0.20
C ARG A 45 18.42 -9.30 -0.02
N VAL A 46 19.49 -9.95 0.46
CA VAL A 46 20.87 -9.48 0.26
C VAL A 46 21.22 -9.32 -1.22
N LEU A 47 20.80 -10.24 -2.08
CA LEU A 47 20.99 -10.09 -3.52
C LEU A 47 20.20 -8.91 -4.10
N THR A 48 18.95 -8.76 -3.66
CA THR A 48 18.05 -7.69 -4.12
C THR A 48 18.57 -6.31 -3.72
N ASP A 49 19.12 -6.16 -2.52
CA ASP A 49 19.70 -4.91 -2.04
C ASP A 49 20.97 -4.58 -2.84
N ALA A 50 21.86 -5.57 -3.03
CA ALA A 50 23.06 -5.38 -3.85
C ALA A 50 22.77 -5.03 -5.31
N VAL A 51 21.61 -5.46 -5.86
CA VAL A 51 21.16 -5.05 -7.20
C VAL A 51 20.65 -3.60 -7.19
N ASN A 52 20.01 -3.15 -6.10
CA ASN A 52 19.58 -1.75 -5.98
C ASN A 52 20.77 -0.80 -5.92
N ASP A 53 21.82 -1.17 -5.20
CA ASP A 53 23.03 -0.34 -5.05
C ASP A 53 23.72 -0.02 -6.39
N ILE A 54 23.50 -0.83 -7.43
CA ILE A 54 24.08 -0.64 -8.76
C ILE A 54 23.05 -0.16 -9.81
N THR A 55 21.79 -0.04 -9.43
CA THR A 55 20.70 0.38 -10.32
C THR A 55 20.29 1.80 -9.95
N SER A 56 20.13 2.68 -10.93
CA SER A 56 19.63 4.04 -10.67
C SER A 56 18.22 4.01 -10.11
N THR A 57 17.99 4.70 -8.99
CA THR A 57 16.65 4.88 -8.42
C THR A 57 15.72 5.54 -9.43
N ASP A 58 16.19 6.51 -10.21
CA ASP A 58 15.39 7.20 -11.22
C ASP A 58 14.91 6.24 -12.33
N ASP A 59 15.80 5.39 -12.85
CA ASP A 59 15.45 4.41 -13.87
C ASP A 59 14.48 3.36 -13.31
N PHE A 60 14.70 2.91 -12.07
CA PHE A 60 13.81 1.98 -11.38
C PHE A 60 12.41 2.56 -11.21
N LEU A 61 12.29 3.84 -10.82
CA LEU A 61 11.00 4.52 -10.67
C LEU A 61 10.28 4.66 -12.03
N ALA A 62 10.98 5.12 -13.06
CA ALA A 62 10.40 5.27 -14.40
C ALA A 62 9.88 3.94 -14.98
N VAL A 63 10.64 2.85 -14.81
CA VAL A 63 10.22 1.51 -15.26
C VAL A 63 9.08 0.96 -14.40
N SER A 64 9.09 1.25 -13.09
CA SER A 64 8.01 0.81 -12.17
C SER A 64 6.69 1.51 -12.48
N GLU A 65 6.72 2.81 -12.77
CA GLU A 65 5.55 3.59 -13.19
C GLU A 65 4.91 2.99 -14.45
N ASN A 66 5.71 2.75 -15.49
CA ASN A 66 5.23 2.17 -16.75
C ASN A 66 4.60 0.79 -16.55
N HIS A 67 5.23 -0.07 -15.74
CA HIS A 67 4.67 -1.39 -15.47
C HIS A 67 3.41 -1.36 -14.60
N ILE A 68 3.31 -0.42 -13.65
CA ILE A 68 2.07 -0.26 -12.86
C ILE A 68 0.94 0.17 -13.79
N LEU A 69 1.19 1.10 -14.72
CA LEU A 69 0.20 1.51 -15.71
C LEU A 69 -0.24 0.32 -16.60
N GLU A 70 0.71 -0.51 -17.04
CA GLU A 70 0.41 -1.72 -17.80
C GLU A 70 -0.42 -2.72 -16.99
N ASP A 71 -0.07 -2.96 -15.72
CA ASP A 71 -0.80 -3.87 -14.84
C ASP A 71 -2.21 -3.35 -14.52
N VAL A 72 -2.40 -2.03 -14.38
CA VAL A 72 -3.71 -1.39 -14.24
C VAL A 72 -4.56 -1.62 -15.49
N ASN A 73 -3.99 -1.46 -16.69
CA ASN A 73 -4.71 -1.73 -17.94
C ASN A 73 -5.14 -3.20 -18.03
N LYS A 74 -4.26 -4.14 -17.66
CA LYS A 74 -4.60 -5.58 -17.61
C LYS A 74 -5.68 -5.88 -16.57
N CYS A 75 -5.65 -5.21 -15.42
CA CYS A 75 -6.66 -5.33 -14.37
C CYS A 75 -8.04 -4.89 -14.88
N VAL A 76 -8.12 -3.79 -15.63
CA VAL A 76 -9.36 -3.32 -16.28
C VAL A 76 -9.87 -4.33 -17.31
N ILE A 77 -8.99 -4.89 -18.14
CA ILE A 77 -9.36 -5.90 -19.13
C ILE A 77 -9.92 -7.16 -18.43
N ALA A 78 -9.22 -7.66 -17.41
CA ALA A 78 -9.66 -8.83 -16.65
C ALA A 78 -11.04 -8.61 -16.01
N LEU A 79 -11.31 -7.41 -15.49
CA LEU A 79 -12.62 -7.04 -14.96
C LEU A 79 -13.70 -7.07 -16.05
N GLN A 80 -13.43 -6.51 -17.24
CA GLN A 80 -14.37 -6.50 -18.36
C GLN A 80 -14.69 -7.91 -18.88
N GLU A 81 -13.68 -8.78 -18.90
CA GLU A 81 -13.79 -10.18 -19.32
C GLU A 81 -14.36 -11.10 -18.24
N LYS A 82 -14.59 -10.57 -17.02
CA LYS A 82 -15.00 -11.32 -15.83
C LYS A 82 -14.01 -12.42 -15.43
N ASP A 83 -12.74 -12.22 -15.76
CA ASP A 83 -11.64 -13.10 -15.36
C ASP A 83 -11.18 -12.76 -13.94
N VAL A 84 -11.72 -13.48 -12.96
CA VAL A 84 -11.39 -13.28 -11.54
C VAL A 84 -9.94 -13.64 -11.23
N ASP A 85 -9.39 -14.66 -11.89
CA ASP A 85 -8.01 -15.11 -11.66
C ASP A 85 -7.01 -14.10 -12.26
N GLY A 86 -7.31 -13.55 -13.43
CA GLY A 86 -6.56 -12.46 -14.04
C GLY A 86 -6.61 -11.19 -13.20
N LEU A 87 -7.79 -10.85 -12.66
CA LEU A 87 -7.98 -9.71 -11.78
C LEU A 87 -7.15 -9.81 -10.50
N ASP A 88 -7.21 -10.94 -9.80
CA ASP A 88 -6.43 -11.15 -8.56
C ASP A 88 -4.92 -11.11 -8.84
N ARG A 89 -4.47 -11.77 -9.91
CA ARG A 89 -3.05 -11.81 -10.28
C ARG A 89 -2.50 -10.43 -10.62
N THR A 90 -3.23 -9.65 -11.42
CA THR A 90 -2.82 -8.29 -11.81
C THR A 90 -2.86 -7.32 -10.64
N ALA A 91 -3.90 -7.38 -9.79
CA ALA A 91 -3.96 -6.61 -8.55
C ALA A 91 -2.81 -6.98 -7.58
N GLY A 92 -2.46 -8.26 -7.49
CA GLY A 92 -1.31 -8.75 -6.73
C GLY A 92 0.02 -8.18 -7.26
N ALA A 93 0.19 -8.11 -8.59
CA ALA A 93 1.37 -7.52 -9.21
C ALA A 93 1.48 -6.01 -8.92
N ILE A 94 0.39 -5.25 -9.05
CA ILE A 94 0.34 -3.82 -8.71
C ILE A 94 0.76 -3.62 -7.25
N ARG A 95 0.18 -4.39 -6.32
CA ARG A 95 0.52 -4.33 -4.90
C ARG A 95 1.99 -4.65 -4.65
N GLY A 96 2.52 -5.69 -5.29
CA GLY A 96 3.92 -6.09 -5.18
C GLY A 96 4.88 -5.01 -5.67
N ARG A 97 4.58 -4.38 -6.82
CA ARG A 97 5.37 -3.26 -7.37
C ARG A 97 5.30 -2.02 -6.49
N ALA A 98 4.12 -1.63 -6.02
CA ALA A 98 3.96 -0.50 -5.12
C ALA A 98 4.75 -0.69 -3.82
N ALA A 99 4.66 -1.87 -3.20
CA ALA A 99 5.45 -2.22 -2.02
C ALA A 99 6.96 -2.14 -2.28
N ARG A 100 7.40 -2.56 -3.47
CA ARG A 100 8.81 -2.50 -3.87
C ARG A 100 9.29 -1.06 -4.09
N VAL A 101 8.47 -0.22 -4.71
CA VAL A 101 8.75 1.21 -4.88
C VAL A 101 8.93 1.88 -3.52
N ILE A 102 8.01 1.65 -2.59
CA ILE A 102 8.11 2.17 -1.22
C ILE A 102 9.43 1.73 -0.59
N HIS A 103 9.74 0.43 -0.64
CA HIS A 103 10.96 -0.09 -0.03
C HIS A 103 12.25 0.52 -0.61
N VAL A 104 12.35 0.63 -1.94
CA VAL A 104 13.53 1.23 -2.61
C VAL A 104 13.66 2.71 -2.23
N VAL A 105 12.57 3.47 -2.32
CA VAL A 105 12.59 4.91 -1.99
C VAL A 105 12.91 5.13 -0.52
N THR A 106 12.29 4.39 0.41
CA THR A 106 12.60 4.50 1.84
C THR A 106 14.07 4.19 2.11
N SER A 107 14.61 3.10 1.56
CA SER A 107 16.02 2.74 1.72
C SER A 107 16.97 3.76 1.09
N GLU A 108 16.57 4.40 0.00
CA GLU A 108 17.34 5.48 -0.63
C GLU A 108 17.32 6.74 0.23
N MET A 109 16.16 7.10 0.79
CA MET A 109 16.03 8.28 1.66
C MET A 109 16.86 8.17 2.95
N ASP A 110 17.09 6.96 3.46
CA ASP A 110 17.96 6.70 4.63
C ASP A 110 19.44 7.08 4.37
N ASN A 111 19.85 7.27 3.11
CA ASN A 111 21.20 7.73 2.75
C ASN A 111 21.39 9.24 2.89
N TYR A 112 20.32 10.01 3.13
CA TYR A 112 20.36 11.47 3.22
C TYR A 112 20.16 11.94 4.67
N GLU A 113 20.72 13.12 5.00
CA GLU A 113 20.45 13.73 6.31
C GLU A 113 18.96 14.13 6.42
N PRO A 114 18.32 13.91 7.58
CA PRO A 114 16.94 14.33 7.79
C PRO A 114 16.75 15.82 7.53
N GLY A 115 15.75 16.16 6.72
CA GLY A 115 15.39 17.54 6.44
C GLY A 115 14.27 17.66 5.42
N VAL A 116 14.06 18.88 4.89
CA VAL A 116 12.95 19.22 3.99
C VAL A 116 12.84 18.29 2.77
N TYR A 117 13.96 17.73 2.30
CA TYR A 117 14.00 16.80 1.17
C TYR A 117 13.44 15.41 1.53
N THR A 118 13.84 14.86 2.69
CA THR A 118 13.42 13.52 3.16
C THR A 118 12.06 13.53 3.86
N GLU A 119 11.65 14.68 4.40
CA GLU A 119 10.39 14.86 5.13
C GLU A 119 9.27 15.42 4.26
N LYS A 120 9.52 15.66 2.96
CA LYS A 120 8.51 16.22 2.07
C LYS A 120 7.28 15.30 2.09
N PRO A 121 6.12 15.78 2.60
CA PRO A 121 4.94 14.94 2.71
C PRO A 121 4.47 14.55 1.30
N MET A 122 4.07 13.29 1.16
CA MET A 122 3.26 12.85 0.03
C MET A 122 2.03 13.76 -0.04
N ASP A 123 1.57 14.10 -1.25
CA ASP A 123 0.31 14.83 -1.37
C ASP A 123 -0.84 13.94 -0.89
N GLU A 124 -1.23 14.15 0.36
CA GLU A 124 -2.29 13.38 1.02
C GLU A 124 -3.62 13.48 0.26
N ASN A 125 -3.85 14.59 -0.46
CA ASN A 125 -5.09 14.80 -1.21
C ASN A 125 -5.22 13.80 -2.36
N GLU A 126 -4.13 13.53 -3.08
CA GLU A 126 -4.13 12.59 -4.20
C GLU A 126 -4.42 11.16 -3.71
N PHE A 127 -3.86 10.78 -2.55
CA PHE A 127 -4.16 9.49 -1.93
C PHE A 127 -5.62 9.38 -1.47
N VAL A 128 -6.17 10.47 -0.91
CA VAL A 128 -7.59 10.53 -0.50
C VAL A 128 -8.50 10.38 -1.72
N ASP A 129 -8.20 11.05 -2.82
CA ASP A 129 -9.00 10.98 -4.04
C ASP A 129 -8.94 9.58 -4.68
N ALA A 130 -7.76 8.96 -4.72
CA ALA A 130 -7.63 7.56 -5.16
C ALA A 130 -8.44 6.60 -4.28
N SER A 131 -8.42 6.81 -2.96
CA SER A 131 -9.19 5.99 -2.00
C SER A 131 -10.70 6.15 -2.19
N ARG A 132 -11.17 7.36 -2.49
CA ARG A 132 -12.58 7.64 -2.78
C ARG A 132 -13.05 6.89 -4.04
N LEU A 133 -12.25 6.85 -5.09
CA LEU A 133 -12.61 6.11 -6.32
C LEU A 133 -12.86 4.62 -6.06
N VAL A 134 -12.04 4.00 -5.20
CA VAL A 134 -12.22 2.60 -4.78
C VAL A 134 -13.53 2.42 -4.01
N TYR A 135 -13.81 3.32 -3.06
CA TYR A 135 -15.05 3.30 -2.28
C TYR A 135 -16.29 3.46 -3.16
N ASP A 136 -16.29 4.45 -4.05
CA ASP A 136 -17.41 4.74 -4.94
C ASP A 136 -17.69 3.56 -5.89
N GLY A 137 -16.63 2.94 -6.43
CA GLY A 137 -16.77 1.72 -7.24
C GLY A 137 -17.46 0.57 -6.48
N ILE A 138 -17.07 0.33 -5.22
CA ILE A 138 -17.72 -0.68 -4.37
C ILE A 138 -19.17 -0.30 -4.06
N ARG A 139 -19.42 0.99 -3.77
CA ARG A 139 -20.76 1.52 -3.51
C ARG A 139 -21.69 1.30 -4.71
N ASP A 140 -21.20 1.50 -5.92
CA ASP A 140 -21.96 1.33 -7.14
C ASP A 140 -22.23 -0.14 -7.48
N ILE A 141 -21.25 -1.03 -7.25
CA ILE A 141 -21.47 -2.49 -7.32
C ILE A 141 -22.57 -2.91 -6.35
N ARG A 142 -22.53 -2.43 -5.10
CA ARG A 142 -23.55 -2.72 -4.09
C ARG A 142 -24.93 -2.24 -4.53
N LYS A 143 -25.05 -1.01 -5.03
CA LYS A 143 -26.31 -0.46 -5.56
C LYS A 143 -26.85 -1.31 -6.71
N ALA A 144 -26.00 -1.68 -7.67
CA ALA A 144 -26.40 -2.50 -8.80
C ALA A 144 -26.96 -3.87 -8.37
N VAL A 145 -26.34 -4.50 -7.36
CA VAL A 145 -26.83 -5.77 -6.78
C VAL A 145 -28.19 -5.60 -6.10
N LEU A 146 -28.38 -4.50 -5.35
CA LEU A 146 -29.65 -4.23 -4.66
C LEU A 146 -30.82 -3.94 -5.61
N MET A 147 -30.54 -3.38 -6.80
CA MET A 147 -31.56 -3.12 -7.82
C MET A 147 -32.15 -4.41 -8.45
N ILE A 148 -31.52 -5.57 -8.25
CA ILE A 148 -31.98 -6.87 -8.77
C ILE A 148 -32.88 -7.59 -7.75
N ARG A 149 -32.91 -7.15 -6.49
CA ARG A 149 -33.67 -7.79 -5.40
C ARG A 149 -35.14 -7.35 -5.40
N THR A 150 -36.06 -8.27 -5.07
CA THR A 150 -37.48 -7.94 -4.94
C THR A 150 -37.76 -7.17 -3.64
N PRO A 151 -38.82 -6.34 -3.57
CA PRO A 151 -39.13 -5.53 -2.39
C PRO A 151 -39.23 -6.31 -1.08
N GLU A 152 -39.61 -7.59 -1.15
CA GLU A 152 -39.75 -8.50 -0.01
C GLU A 152 -38.41 -8.90 0.63
N GLU A 153 -37.30 -8.80 -0.11
CA GLU A 153 -35.94 -9.08 0.38
C GLU A 153 -35.26 -7.86 1.03
N LEU A 154 -35.84 -6.67 0.89
CA LEU A 154 -35.26 -5.40 1.33
C LEU A 154 -35.64 -5.02 2.78
N ASP A 155 -36.66 -5.65 3.36
CA ASP A 155 -37.27 -5.28 4.66
C ASP A 155 -36.45 -5.65 5.92
N GLY A 156 -35.22 -6.15 5.78
CA GLY A 156 -34.41 -6.62 6.92
C GLY A 156 -33.10 -5.89 7.19
N SER A 157 -32.59 -5.06 6.28
CA SER A 157 -31.30 -4.38 6.45
C SER A 157 -31.20 -3.07 5.68
N GLY A 158 -32.08 -2.12 6.02
CA GLY A 158 -31.85 -0.71 5.66
C GLY A 158 -30.63 -0.19 6.43
N PHE A 159 -29.42 -0.49 5.97
CA PHE A 159 -28.22 0.22 6.43
C PHE A 159 -28.35 1.65 5.92
N GLU A 160 -28.70 2.57 6.82
CA GLU A 160 -28.69 4.01 6.53
C GLU A 160 -27.34 4.34 5.90
N THR A 161 -27.37 4.93 4.71
CA THR A 161 -26.14 5.30 4.03
C THR A 161 -25.62 6.52 4.78
N GLU A 162 -24.78 6.32 5.79
CA GLU A 162 -23.99 7.42 6.34
C GLU A 162 -23.12 7.93 5.19
N ASP A 163 -23.50 9.07 4.60
CA ASP A 163 -22.60 9.81 3.74
C ASP A 163 -21.42 10.22 4.61
N PHE A 164 -20.31 9.48 4.48
CA PHE A 164 -19.02 9.83 5.05
C PHE A 164 -18.48 11.05 4.29
N ASP A 165 -19.09 12.20 4.57
CA ASP A 165 -18.56 13.49 4.17
C ASP A 165 -17.31 13.72 5.05
N VAL A 166 -16.17 13.19 4.60
CA VAL A 166 -14.85 13.48 5.21
C VAL A 166 -14.53 14.94 4.91
N ARG A 167 -15.19 15.83 5.64
CA ARG A 167 -14.78 17.22 5.80
C ARG A 167 -13.36 17.18 6.37
N SER A 168 -12.39 17.61 5.58
CA SER A 168 -11.04 17.94 6.08
C SER A 168 -11.18 18.78 7.35
N ARG A 169 -10.86 18.20 8.51
CA ARG A 169 -10.88 18.92 9.80
C ARG A 169 -9.61 19.72 10.01
N THR A 170 -9.14 20.43 8.99
CA THR A 170 -8.13 21.49 9.13
C THR A 170 -8.81 22.86 9.17
N SER A 171 -9.70 23.02 10.14
CA SER A 171 -10.15 24.33 10.58
C SER A 171 -10.52 24.19 12.05
N VAL A 172 -9.62 24.63 12.92
CA VAL A 172 -9.99 24.96 14.30
C VAL A 172 -10.94 26.16 14.20
N GLN A 173 -12.23 25.89 14.16
CA GLN A 173 -13.26 26.88 14.43
C GLN A 173 -13.23 27.13 15.94
N THR A 174 -12.59 28.22 16.37
CA THR A 174 -12.87 28.81 17.67
C THR A 174 -14.18 29.57 17.53
N GLU A 175 -15.29 28.88 17.79
CA GLU A 175 -16.57 29.50 18.12
C GLU A 175 -16.43 30.15 19.50
N ASP A 176 -16.00 31.41 19.54
CA ASP A 176 -16.37 32.44 20.54
C ASP A 176 -15.41 33.63 20.45
N ASP A 177 -15.46 34.37 19.34
CA ASP A 177 -15.03 35.77 19.35
C ASP A 177 -16.17 36.61 19.95
N GLN A 178 -16.34 36.51 21.26
CA GLN A 178 -17.18 37.45 22.00
C GLN A 178 -16.55 38.84 21.89
N LEU A 179 -17.19 39.69 21.09
CA LEU A 179 -16.89 41.11 20.96
C LEU A 179 -17.00 41.79 22.33
N ILE A 180 -15.88 41.94 23.04
CA ILE A 180 -15.82 42.89 24.15
C ILE A 180 -15.42 44.24 23.55
N ALA A 181 -16.38 45.17 23.52
CA ALA A 181 -16.21 46.57 23.11
C ALA A 181 -15.73 46.81 21.66
N GLY A 182 -16.18 45.98 20.70
CA GLY A 182 -16.09 46.31 19.27
C GLY A 182 -14.70 46.20 18.63
N GLN A 183 -13.73 45.57 19.30
CA GLN A 183 -12.41 45.24 18.74
C GLN A 183 -12.09 43.77 18.98
N SER A 184 -11.43 43.11 18.02
CA SER A 184 -11.01 41.71 18.20
C SER A 184 -9.88 41.62 19.23
N ALA A 185 -9.83 40.53 20.00
CA ALA A 185 -8.81 40.31 21.04
C ALA A 185 -7.37 40.41 20.47
N ARG A 186 -7.20 40.08 19.18
CA ARG A 186 -5.95 40.25 18.44
C ARG A 186 -5.51 41.71 18.29
N ALA A 187 -6.45 42.64 18.17
CA ALA A 187 -6.14 44.08 18.08
C ALA A 187 -5.73 44.67 19.44
N VAL A 188 -6.29 44.16 20.54
CA VAL A 188 -5.96 44.62 21.91
C VAL A 188 -4.54 44.20 22.31
N MET A 189 -4.10 42.99 21.93
CA MET A 189 -2.76 42.48 22.23
C MET A 189 -1.63 43.23 21.51
N ALA A 190 -1.92 43.91 20.40
CA ALA A 190 -0.95 44.73 19.66
C ALA A 190 -0.69 46.10 20.31
N LEU A 191 -1.48 46.49 21.31
CA LEU A 191 -1.39 47.79 22.00
C LEU A 191 -0.74 47.70 23.39
N LEU A 192 -0.25 46.53 23.79
CA LEU A 192 0.43 46.39 25.08
C LEU A 192 1.84 47.02 24.99
N PRO A 193 2.21 47.88 25.96
CA PRO A 193 3.54 48.47 25.99
C PRO A 193 4.59 47.38 26.25
N GLN A 194 5.75 47.51 25.59
CA GLN A 194 6.89 46.59 25.74
C GLN A 194 7.57 46.72 27.10
#